data_AF-A0A968II92-F1
#
_entry.id   AF-A0A968II92-F1
#
_cell.length_a   1.000
_cell.length_b   1.000
_cell.length_c   1.000
_cell.angle_alpha   90.00
_cell.angle_beta   90.00
_cell.angle_gamma   90.00
#
_symmetry.space_group_name_H-M   'P 1'
#
loop_
_entity.id
_entity.type
_entity.pdbx_description
1 polymer ?
#
loop_
_entity_poly.entity_id
_entity_poly.type
_entity_poly.pdbx_seq_one_letter_code
_entity_poly.pdbx_strand_id
1 'polypeptide(L)'
;MLSLDDLVTLYPDETWLELSSHDRTAVWQQVSSQNYSSLNARERAYQNLLCLQAVSRLLTEDFDLSQPPQVWVEEHELPSIWDVVNGSAIEINRRRLAIVPCDDTNFEELRVEQEWIDIPTWAAHYYLAVQINPQEGWLRVLGYATHQQMQRSHHDPLECTYSLDRQQLRKDLHALGLLKDWFPPPNLTIAPLPLLSDRTLEAWIKQLSQTTLYSPRLDMPFEQWAALISNSEWRRVLI
;
A
#
# COMPACT_ATOMS: atom_id res chain seq x y z
N MET A 1 16.63 22.27 10.34
CA MET A 1 15.83 21.08 9.99
C MET A 1 15.26 20.57 11.29
N LEU A 2 13.96 20.28 11.35
CA LEU A 2 13.26 19.92 12.60
C LEU A 2 13.57 18.46 12.95
N SER A 3 13.85 18.18 14.21
CA SER A 3 14.02 16.81 14.74
C SER A 3 12.65 16.12 14.91
N LEU A 4 12.64 14.79 15.13
CA LEU A 4 11.42 14.06 15.45
C LEU A 4 10.71 14.62 16.70
N ASP A 5 11.47 14.98 17.73
CA ASP A 5 10.93 15.59 18.96
C ASP A 5 10.26 16.95 18.68
N ASP A 6 10.83 17.76 17.78
CA ASP A 6 10.22 19.01 17.34
C ASP A 6 8.90 18.75 16.59
N LEU A 7 8.87 17.72 15.73
CA LEU A 7 7.67 17.34 14.97
C LEU A 7 6.54 16.81 15.86
N VAL A 8 6.87 15.95 16.82
CA VAL A 8 5.93 15.43 17.84
C VAL A 8 5.37 16.59 18.66
N THR A 9 6.20 17.58 19.00
CA THR A 9 5.75 18.78 19.73
C THR A 9 4.81 19.65 18.90
N LEU A 10 5.05 19.76 17.59
CA LEU A 10 4.22 20.56 16.68
C LEU A 10 2.89 19.87 16.31
N TYR A 11 2.87 18.55 16.28
CA TYR A 11 1.72 17.74 15.86
C TYR A 11 1.42 16.60 16.87
N PRO A 12 1.01 16.92 18.11
CA PRO A 12 0.86 15.94 19.18
C PRO A 12 -0.29 14.94 18.96
N ASP A 13 -1.25 15.28 18.09
CA ASP A 13 -2.38 14.42 17.75
C ASP A 13 -2.06 13.40 16.63
N GLU A 14 -0.84 13.44 16.08
CA GLU A 14 -0.39 12.52 15.02
C GLU A 14 0.51 11.43 15.60
N THR A 15 0.42 10.22 15.03
CA THR A 15 1.27 9.11 15.44
C THR A 15 2.57 9.14 14.65
N TRP A 16 3.67 9.47 15.32
CA TRP A 16 5.02 9.49 14.76
C TRP A 16 5.80 8.25 15.19
N LEU A 17 6.47 7.59 14.24
CA LEU A 17 7.34 6.46 14.50
C LEU A 17 8.76 6.75 14.04
N GLU A 18 9.73 6.42 14.90
CA GLU A 18 11.15 6.45 14.53
C GLU A 18 11.47 5.23 13.64
N LEU A 19 12.17 5.48 12.54
CA LEU A 19 12.79 4.46 11.71
C LEU A 19 14.26 4.41 12.09
N SER A 20 14.67 3.43 12.90
CA SER A 20 16.07 3.33 13.33
C SER A 20 17.02 3.14 12.13
N SER A 21 18.26 3.65 12.24
CA SER A 21 19.27 3.45 11.19
C SER A 21 19.56 1.97 10.92
N HIS A 22 19.41 1.12 11.95
CA HIS A 22 19.52 -0.33 11.82
C HIS A 22 18.40 -0.90 10.95
N ASP A 23 17.14 -0.57 11.24
CA ASP A 23 15.97 -1.04 10.48
C ASP A 23 16.05 -0.57 9.02
N ARG A 24 16.41 0.70 8.79
CA ARG A 24 16.61 1.26 7.45
C ARG A 24 17.68 0.51 6.66
N THR A 25 18.79 0.16 7.30
CA THR A 25 19.89 -0.56 6.64
C THR A 25 19.50 -2.01 6.33
N ALA A 26 18.85 -2.69 7.29
CA ALA A 26 18.40 -4.08 7.11
C ALA A 26 17.36 -4.19 5.97
N VAL A 27 16.36 -3.29 5.95
CA VAL A 27 15.34 -3.23 4.90
C VAL A 27 15.98 -2.91 3.54
N TRP A 28 16.93 -1.98 3.49
CA TRP A 28 17.65 -1.68 2.24
C TRP A 28 18.43 -2.88 1.72
N GLN A 29 19.12 -3.64 2.59
CA GLN A 29 19.83 -4.86 2.21
C GLN A 29 18.88 -5.94 1.69
N GLN A 30 17.75 -6.15 2.39
CA GLN A 30 16.73 -7.12 1.97
C GLN A 30 16.17 -6.77 0.59
N VAL A 31 15.76 -5.53 0.37
CA VAL A 31 15.21 -5.07 -0.92
C VAL A 31 16.28 -5.10 -2.02
N SER A 32 17.53 -4.76 -1.71
CA SER A 32 18.64 -4.82 -2.67
C SER A 32 19.01 -6.24 -3.10
N SER A 33 18.64 -7.26 -2.31
CA SER A 33 18.86 -8.67 -2.65
C SER A 33 17.83 -9.23 -3.63
N GLN A 34 16.72 -8.51 -3.86
CA GLN A 34 15.64 -8.91 -4.76
C GLN A 34 15.81 -8.26 -6.13
N ASN A 35 15.25 -8.93 -7.15
CA ASN A 35 15.14 -8.36 -8.48
C ASN A 35 13.91 -7.44 -8.55
N TYR A 36 14.10 -6.28 -9.15
CA TYR A 36 13.05 -5.31 -9.48
C TYR A 36 13.31 -4.81 -10.90
N SER A 37 12.24 -4.53 -11.65
CA SER A 37 12.29 -4.09 -13.04
C SER A 37 12.97 -2.74 -13.22
N SER A 38 12.98 -1.90 -12.17
CA SER A 38 13.57 -0.56 -12.20
C SER A 38 14.07 -0.09 -10.82
N LEU A 39 14.82 1.01 -10.80
CA LEU A 39 15.23 1.67 -9.56
C LEU A 39 14.02 2.22 -8.80
N ASN A 40 13.05 2.81 -9.49
CA ASN A 40 11.82 3.33 -8.89
C ASN A 40 11.02 2.21 -8.19
N ALA A 41 10.93 1.03 -8.82
CA ALA A 41 10.31 -0.14 -8.22
C ALA A 41 11.02 -0.57 -6.92
N ARG A 42 12.35 -0.57 -6.92
CA ARG A 42 13.16 -0.87 -5.73
C ARG A 42 12.97 0.16 -4.62
N GLU A 43 12.96 1.45 -4.94
CA GLU A 43 12.75 2.53 -3.97
C GLU A 43 11.35 2.45 -3.34
N ARG A 44 10.32 2.19 -4.16
CA ARG A 44 8.97 1.95 -3.67
C ARG A 44 8.89 0.72 -2.77
N ALA A 45 9.53 -0.39 -3.16
CA ALA A 45 9.62 -1.57 -2.32
C ALA A 45 10.28 -1.29 -0.96
N TYR A 46 11.33 -0.46 -0.95
CA TYR A 46 11.99 0.00 0.27
C TYR A 46 11.04 0.79 1.17
N GLN A 47 10.32 1.77 0.63
CA GLN A 47 9.34 2.56 1.38
C GLN A 47 8.17 1.70 1.89
N ASN A 48 7.65 0.80 1.05
CA ASN A 48 6.59 -0.13 1.39
C ASN A 48 7.00 -1.05 2.54
N LEU A 49 8.19 -1.66 2.48
CA LEU A 49 8.65 -2.57 3.53
C LEU A 49 8.91 -1.85 4.86
N LEU A 50 9.47 -0.62 4.82
CA LEU A 50 9.63 0.19 6.03
C LEU A 50 8.28 0.50 6.68
N CYS A 51 7.31 0.97 5.90
CA CYS A 51 5.98 1.27 6.41
C CYS A 51 5.29 0.01 6.93
N LEU A 52 5.39 -1.10 6.20
CA LEU A 52 4.80 -2.38 6.59
C LEU A 52 5.35 -2.84 7.95
N GLN A 53 6.67 -2.85 8.14
CA GLN A 53 7.28 -3.30 9.39
C GLN A 53 6.95 -2.38 10.57
N ALA A 54 7.05 -1.06 10.37
CA ALA A 54 6.82 -0.09 11.43
C ALA A 54 5.34 0.00 11.83
N VAL A 55 4.41 -0.01 10.87
CA VAL A 55 2.97 -0.04 11.16
C VAL A 55 2.56 -1.36 11.80
N SER A 56 3.12 -2.50 11.35
CA SER A 56 2.84 -3.79 11.98
C SER A 56 3.32 -3.82 13.43
N ARG A 57 4.49 -3.22 13.71
CA ARG A 57 5.03 -3.05 15.06
C ARG A 57 4.10 -2.18 15.92
N LEU A 58 3.74 -0.99 15.44
CA LEU A 58 2.79 -0.08 16.10
C LEU A 58 1.49 -0.81 16.46
N LEU A 59 0.91 -1.53 15.51
CA LEU A 59 -0.34 -2.27 15.72
C LEU A 59 -0.19 -3.45 16.68
N THR A 60 0.99 -4.06 16.77
CA THR A 60 1.23 -5.16 17.70
C THR A 60 1.47 -4.66 19.13
N GLU A 61 2.13 -3.51 19.26
CA GLU A 61 2.54 -2.94 20.56
C GLU A 61 1.42 -2.13 21.22
N ASP A 62 0.71 -1.30 20.45
CA ASP A 62 -0.20 -0.28 21.00
C ASP A 62 -1.69 -0.68 20.93
N PHE A 63 -2.01 -1.79 20.25
CA PHE A 63 -3.39 -2.24 20.07
C PHE A 63 -3.58 -3.61 20.73
N ASP A 64 -4.67 -3.72 21.49
CA ASP A 64 -5.10 -4.98 22.12
C ASP A 64 -5.74 -5.90 21.06
N LEU A 65 -4.93 -6.35 20.10
CA LEU A 65 -5.34 -7.25 19.02
C LEU A 65 -5.38 -8.68 19.55
N SER A 66 -6.42 -9.44 19.16
CA SER A 66 -6.52 -10.86 19.50
C SER A 66 -5.44 -11.71 18.84
N GLN A 67 -4.89 -11.25 17.71
CA GLN A 67 -3.81 -11.86 16.94
C GLN A 67 -2.91 -10.78 16.34
N PRO A 68 -1.60 -11.05 16.18
CA PRO A 68 -0.71 -10.11 15.51
C PRO A 68 -1.14 -9.89 14.05
N PRO A 69 -0.98 -8.67 13.50
CA PRO A 69 -1.27 -8.41 12.10
C PRO A 69 -0.52 -9.38 11.19
N GLN A 70 -1.21 -9.94 10.21
CA GLN A 70 -0.61 -10.84 9.22
C GLN A 70 -0.46 -10.10 7.90
N VAL A 71 0.65 -10.27 7.21
CA VAL A 71 0.77 -9.77 5.83
C VAL A 71 -0.27 -10.49 4.97
N TRP A 72 -1.01 -9.73 4.14
CA TRP A 72 -2.12 -10.27 3.35
C TRP A 72 -1.68 -11.35 2.35
N VAL A 73 -0.45 -11.24 1.84
CA VAL A 73 0.18 -12.23 0.95
C VAL A 73 1.42 -12.83 1.61
N GLU A 74 1.87 -13.94 1.07
CA GLU A 74 3.15 -14.52 1.44
C GLU A 74 4.30 -13.56 1.11
N GLU A 75 5.33 -13.53 1.96
CA GLU A 75 6.44 -12.56 1.84
C GLU A 75 7.13 -12.61 0.46
N HIS A 76 7.24 -13.79 -0.13
CA HIS A 76 7.87 -13.99 -1.44
C HIS A 76 7.04 -13.41 -2.61
N GLU A 77 5.76 -13.07 -2.40
CA GLU A 77 4.93 -12.40 -3.40
C GLU A 77 5.09 -10.88 -3.39
N LEU A 78 5.51 -10.29 -2.27
CA LEU A 78 5.61 -8.83 -2.09
C LEU A 78 6.47 -8.15 -3.16
N PRO A 79 7.66 -8.67 -3.55
CA PRO A 79 8.48 -8.02 -4.58
C PRO A 79 7.71 -7.83 -5.89
N SER A 80 6.95 -8.84 -6.32
CA SER A 80 6.14 -8.75 -7.55
C SER A 80 5.01 -7.75 -7.50
N ILE A 81 4.47 -7.48 -6.31
CA ILE A 81 3.43 -6.46 -6.11
C ILE A 81 4.09 -5.08 -6.10
N TRP A 82 5.15 -4.91 -5.32
CA TRP A 82 5.88 -3.64 -5.21
C TRP A 82 6.67 -3.27 -6.45
N ASP A 83 6.81 -4.19 -7.40
CA ASP A 83 7.36 -3.89 -8.72
C ASP A 83 6.40 -3.09 -9.61
N VAL A 84 5.10 -3.14 -9.30
CA VAL A 84 4.07 -2.49 -10.13
C VAL A 84 3.14 -1.55 -9.36
N VAL A 85 2.91 -1.78 -8.06
CA VAL A 85 1.93 -1.06 -7.22
C VAL A 85 2.54 -0.52 -5.92
N ASN A 86 2.16 0.69 -5.52
CA ASN A 86 2.52 1.31 -4.24
C ASN A 86 1.56 0.88 -3.13
N GLY A 87 2.10 0.58 -1.95
CA GLY A 87 1.35 0.11 -0.80
C GLY A 87 1.56 -1.37 -0.49
N SER A 88 1.12 -1.76 0.72
CA SER A 88 1.12 -3.13 1.22
C SER A 88 -0.17 -3.37 2.00
N ALA A 89 -0.56 -4.62 2.22
CA ALA A 89 -1.73 -4.91 3.03
C ALA A 89 -1.44 -5.88 4.16
N ILE A 90 -2.09 -5.64 5.29
CA ILE A 90 -2.12 -6.54 6.44
C ILE A 90 -3.57 -6.90 6.77
N GLU A 91 -3.76 -8.06 7.38
CA GLU A 91 -5.04 -8.53 7.88
C GLU A 91 -5.08 -8.48 9.42
N ILE A 92 -6.16 -7.90 9.94
CA ILE A 92 -6.44 -7.75 11.36
C ILE A 92 -7.91 -8.11 11.55
N ASN A 93 -8.23 -9.11 12.39
CA ASN A 93 -9.61 -9.53 12.67
C ASN A 93 -10.45 -9.75 11.39
N ARG A 94 -9.86 -10.42 10.38
CA ARG A 94 -10.45 -10.66 9.03
C ARG A 94 -10.74 -9.39 8.21
N ARG A 95 -10.15 -8.26 8.59
CA ARG A 95 -10.23 -6.99 7.87
C ARG A 95 -8.87 -6.66 7.31
N ARG A 96 -8.83 -6.45 6.01
CA ARG A 96 -7.65 -5.96 5.31
C ARG A 96 -7.48 -4.45 5.49
N LEU A 97 -6.30 -4.04 5.91
CA LEU A 97 -5.82 -2.66 5.99
C LEU A 97 -4.69 -2.50 4.97
N ALA A 98 -4.92 -1.69 3.94
CA ALA A 98 -3.87 -1.28 3.01
C ALA A 98 -3.10 -0.11 3.62
N ILE A 99 -1.79 -0.23 3.72
CA ILE A 99 -0.83 0.79 4.12
C ILE A 99 -0.33 1.46 2.85
N VAL A 100 -0.52 2.78 2.74
CA VAL A 100 -0.22 3.55 1.54
C VAL A 100 0.84 4.61 1.87
N PRO A 101 2.12 4.35 1.57
CA PRO A 101 3.20 5.30 1.78
C PRO A 101 3.15 6.47 0.81
N CYS A 102 3.60 7.63 1.29
CA CYS A 102 3.82 8.84 0.52
C CYS A 102 5.03 9.58 1.09
N ASP A 103 5.97 10.00 0.25
CA ASP A 103 7.15 10.77 0.64
C ASP A 103 7.02 12.27 0.33
N ASP A 104 5.85 12.72 -0.16
CA ASP A 104 5.56 14.13 -0.39
C ASP A 104 5.60 14.90 0.93
N THR A 105 6.47 15.90 1.00
CA THR A 105 6.59 16.78 2.19
C THR A 105 5.27 17.50 2.52
N ASN A 106 4.49 17.85 1.50
CA ASN A 106 3.19 18.51 1.65
C ASN A 106 2.04 17.54 1.39
N PHE A 107 1.73 16.70 2.38
CA PHE A 107 0.61 15.76 2.28
C PHE A 107 -0.73 16.51 2.39
N GLU A 108 -1.42 16.63 1.25
CA GLU A 108 -2.75 17.24 1.14
C GLU A 108 -3.87 16.19 1.02
N GLU A 109 -3.58 15.03 0.44
CA GLU A 109 -4.57 13.99 0.16
C GLU A 109 -3.96 12.58 0.21
N LEU A 110 -4.77 11.61 0.62
CA LEU A 110 -4.48 10.20 0.46
C LEU A 110 -4.77 9.82 -1.00
N ARG A 111 -3.74 9.40 -1.74
CA ARG A 111 -3.87 8.82 -3.07
C ARG A 111 -3.68 7.31 -3.02
N VAL A 112 -4.70 6.57 -3.41
CA VAL A 112 -4.69 5.11 -3.44
C VAL A 112 -4.75 4.66 -4.89
N GLU A 113 -3.81 3.83 -5.31
CA GLU A 113 -3.81 3.25 -6.65
C GLU A 113 -5.03 2.34 -6.84
N GLN A 114 -5.65 2.41 -8.02
CA GLN A 114 -6.93 1.78 -8.35
C GLN A 114 -6.92 0.27 -8.07
N GLU A 115 -5.76 -0.37 -8.16
CA GLU A 115 -5.49 -1.77 -7.85
C GLU A 115 -5.92 -2.15 -6.41
N TRP A 116 -5.72 -1.26 -5.44
CA TRP A 116 -6.15 -1.51 -4.06
C TRP A 116 -7.64 -1.25 -3.82
N ILE A 117 -8.37 -0.70 -4.80
CA ILE A 117 -9.81 -0.44 -4.69
C ILE A 117 -10.60 -1.45 -5.52
N ASP A 118 -10.24 -1.62 -6.79
CA ASP A 118 -11.11 -2.25 -7.79
C ASP A 118 -10.70 -3.69 -8.12
N ILE A 119 -9.61 -4.22 -7.55
CA ILE A 119 -9.25 -5.65 -7.67
C ILE A 119 -9.89 -6.43 -6.52
N PRO A 120 -10.85 -7.35 -6.77
CA PRO A 120 -11.58 -8.06 -5.72
C PRO A 120 -10.69 -8.79 -4.71
N THR A 121 -9.59 -9.38 -5.18
CA THR A 121 -8.68 -10.13 -4.31
C THR A 121 -7.76 -9.23 -3.50
N TRP A 122 -7.52 -7.98 -3.91
CA TRP A 122 -6.56 -7.05 -3.28
C TRP A 122 -7.26 -6.02 -2.39
N ALA A 123 -8.49 -5.66 -2.72
CA ALA A 123 -9.19 -4.56 -2.09
C ALA A 123 -9.20 -4.62 -0.57
N ALA A 124 -8.95 -3.47 0.05
CA ALA A 124 -8.89 -3.35 1.50
C ALA A 124 -10.19 -2.78 2.07
N HIS A 125 -10.47 -3.09 3.32
CA HIS A 125 -11.58 -2.50 4.05
C HIS A 125 -11.24 -1.08 4.50
N TYR A 126 -9.95 -0.84 4.75
CA TYR A 126 -9.40 0.41 5.22
C TYR A 126 -8.08 0.73 4.50
N TYR A 127 -7.80 2.02 4.37
CA TYR A 127 -6.62 2.56 3.68
C TYR A 127 -5.93 3.55 4.61
N LEU A 128 -4.73 3.21 5.06
CA LEU A 128 -3.92 3.99 5.99
C LEU A 128 -3.00 4.94 5.22
N ALA A 129 -3.16 6.23 5.46
CA ALA A 129 -2.26 7.25 4.96
C ALA A 129 -0.99 7.30 5.82
N VAL A 130 0.15 6.96 5.23
CA VAL A 130 1.45 7.02 5.90
C VAL A 130 2.35 7.98 5.14
N GLN A 131 2.79 9.04 5.81
CA GLN A 131 3.87 9.86 5.27
C GLN A 131 5.20 9.33 5.81
N ILE A 132 6.19 9.17 4.94
CA ILE A 132 7.49 8.62 5.30
C ILE A 132 8.62 9.55 4.85
N ASN A 133 9.64 9.69 5.68
CA ASN A 133 10.91 10.29 5.28
C ASN A 133 12.06 9.37 5.72
N PRO A 134 12.53 8.47 4.84
CA PRO A 134 13.60 7.55 5.18
C PRO A 134 14.94 8.25 5.44
N GLN A 135 15.18 9.41 4.83
CA GLN A 135 16.41 10.18 5.02
C GLN A 135 16.50 10.74 6.44
N GLU A 136 15.36 11.24 6.94
CA GLU A 136 15.21 11.79 8.29
C GLU A 136 14.89 10.74 9.34
N GLY A 137 14.69 9.49 8.93
CA GLY A 137 14.48 8.38 9.85
C GLY A 137 13.15 8.42 10.60
N TRP A 138 12.08 8.91 9.98
CA TRP A 138 10.75 8.90 10.58
C TRP A 138 9.67 8.52 9.57
N LEU A 139 8.55 8.07 10.11
CA LEU A 139 7.27 8.06 9.42
C LEU A 139 6.17 8.59 10.36
N ARG A 140 5.07 9.05 9.79
CA ARG A 140 3.87 9.39 10.54
C ARG A 140 2.62 8.80 9.91
N VAL A 141 1.69 8.41 10.76
CA VAL A 141 0.36 7.97 10.37
C VAL A 141 -0.58 9.15 10.45
N LEU A 142 -1.18 9.51 9.30
CA LEU A 142 -2.02 10.70 9.15
C LEU A 142 -3.50 10.43 9.43
N GLY A 143 -3.90 9.16 9.34
CA GLY A 143 -5.27 8.69 9.48
C GLY A 143 -5.61 7.63 8.46
N TYR A 144 -6.87 7.24 8.40
CA TYR A 144 -7.35 6.21 7.48
C TYR A 144 -8.67 6.57 6.82
N ALA A 145 -8.93 5.95 5.67
CA ALA A 145 -10.20 5.96 4.97
C ALA A 145 -10.82 4.56 4.97
N THR A 146 -12.14 4.48 4.91
CA THR A 146 -12.85 3.23 4.60
C THR A 146 -12.91 3.01 3.09
N HIS A 147 -13.09 1.76 2.66
CA HIS A 147 -13.34 1.44 1.25
C HIS A 147 -14.46 2.25 0.63
N GLN A 148 -15.58 2.41 1.34
CA GLN A 148 -16.72 3.20 0.87
C GLN A 148 -16.38 4.69 0.71
N GLN A 149 -15.48 5.24 1.53
CA GLN A 149 -15.01 6.61 1.35
C GLN A 149 -14.16 6.73 0.09
N MET A 150 -13.24 5.78 -0.14
CA MET A 150 -12.40 5.76 -1.35
C MET A 150 -13.22 5.60 -2.64
N GLN A 151 -14.20 4.69 -2.67
CA GLN A 151 -15.09 4.53 -3.84
C GLN A 151 -15.90 5.77 -4.19
N ARG A 152 -16.07 6.70 -3.23
CA ARG A 152 -16.80 7.97 -3.41
C ARG A 152 -15.88 9.16 -3.58
N SER A 153 -14.57 8.95 -3.49
CA SER A 153 -13.58 10.00 -3.56
C SER A 153 -13.31 10.39 -5.02
N HIS A 154 -12.40 11.34 -5.25
CA HIS A 154 -12.07 11.75 -6.61
C HIS A 154 -11.30 10.63 -7.31
N HIS A 155 -11.80 10.17 -8.46
CA HIS A 155 -11.10 9.19 -9.29
C HIS A 155 -10.41 9.90 -10.45
N ASP A 156 -9.08 9.78 -10.53
CA ASP A 156 -8.28 10.21 -11.67
C ASP A 156 -8.00 8.99 -12.59
N PRO A 157 -8.71 8.89 -13.73
CA PRO A 157 -8.53 7.77 -14.66
C PRO A 157 -7.22 7.85 -15.46
N LEU A 158 -6.52 8.99 -15.46
CA LEU A 158 -5.22 9.12 -16.15
C LEU A 158 -4.09 8.56 -15.29
N GLU A 159 -4.17 8.72 -13.97
CA GLU A 159 -3.20 8.17 -13.03
C GLU A 159 -3.62 6.80 -12.47
N CYS A 160 -4.86 6.37 -12.75
CA CYS A 160 -5.50 5.21 -12.13
C CYS A 160 -5.42 5.30 -10.60
N THR A 161 -5.86 6.42 -10.03
CA THR A 161 -5.85 6.63 -8.57
C THR A 161 -7.17 7.19 -8.06
N TYR A 162 -7.48 6.86 -6.81
CA TYR A 162 -8.51 7.51 -6.02
C TYR A 162 -7.87 8.42 -4.99
N SER A 163 -8.30 9.68 -4.92
CA SER A 163 -7.78 10.66 -3.97
C SER A 163 -8.85 11.13 -2.98
N LEU A 164 -8.45 11.23 -1.71
CA LEU A 164 -9.29 11.71 -0.61
C LEU A 164 -8.52 12.75 0.21
N ASP A 165 -9.09 13.95 0.34
CA ASP A 165 -8.50 15.06 1.11
C ASP A 165 -8.16 14.63 2.55
N ARG A 166 -7.00 15.07 3.04
CA ARG A 166 -6.51 14.79 4.39
C ARG A 166 -7.54 15.11 5.48
N GLN A 167 -8.31 16.16 5.32
CA GLN A 167 -9.34 16.58 6.30
C GLN A 167 -10.47 15.55 6.42
N GLN A 168 -10.67 14.71 5.41
CA GLN A 168 -11.69 13.66 5.40
C GLN A 168 -11.18 12.32 5.98
N LEU A 169 -9.87 12.23 6.28
CA LEU A 169 -9.29 11.06 6.93
C LEU A 169 -9.75 10.96 8.39
N ARG A 170 -10.02 9.73 8.82
CA ARG A 170 -10.31 9.41 10.20
C ARG A 170 -9.00 9.32 10.98
N LYS A 171 -8.86 10.13 12.02
CA LYS A 171 -7.63 10.21 12.82
C LYS A 171 -7.57 9.21 13.98
N ASP A 172 -8.73 8.76 14.46
CA ASP A 172 -8.82 7.80 15.57
C ASP A 172 -8.42 6.39 15.11
N LEU A 173 -7.11 6.12 15.15
CA LEU A 173 -6.57 4.81 14.81
C LEU A 173 -7.06 3.73 15.77
N HIS A 174 -7.26 4.03 17.06
CA HIS A 174 -7.74 3.04 18.04
C HIS A 174 -9.10 2.44 17.66
N ALA A 175 -9.94 3.20 16.95
CA ALA A 175 -11.16 2.67 16.36
C ALA A 175 -10.93 1.44 15.45
N LEU A 176 -9.75 1.29 14.82
CA LEU A 176 -9.38 0.09 14.05
C LEU A 176 -9.18 -1.14 14.95
N GLY A 177 -8.57 -0.99 16.12
CA GLY A 177 -8.37 -2.09 17.08
C GLY A 177 -9.66 -2.50 17.79
N LEU A 178 -10.60 -1.56 17.95
CA LEU A 178 -11.91 -1.83 18.55
C LEU A 178 -12.85 -2.64 17.65
N LEU A 179 -12.46 -2.91 16.39
CA LEU A 179 -13.19 -3.78 15.46
C LEU A 179 -13.04 -5.24 15.89
N LYS A 180 -13.73 -5.59 16.98
CA LYS A 180 -13.73 -6.95 17.54
C LYS A 180 -14.29 -7.96 16.55
N ASP A 181 -13.82 -9.20 16.67
CA ASP A 181 -14.22 -10.38 15.87
C ASP A 181 -15.73 -10.70 15.87
N TRP A 182 -16.51 -10.02 16.71
CA TRP A 182 -17.95 -10.28 16.88
C TRP A 182 -18.79 -9.80 15.70
N PHE A 183 -18.28 -8.90 14.86
CA PHE A 183 -18.98 -8.46 13.64
C PHE A 183 -18.18 -8.86 12.41
N PRO A 184 -18.79 -9.57 11.44
CA PRO A 184 -18.12 -9.89 10.19
C PRO A 184 -17.69 -8.58 9.50
N PRO A 185 -16.57 -8.59 8.78
CA PRO A 185 -16.18 -7.45 7.96
C PRO A 185 -17.30 -7.11 6.97
N PRO A 186 -17.49 -5.82 6.63
CA PRO A 186 -18.45 -5.44 5.60
C PRO A 186 -18.03 -6.08 4.27
N ASN A 187 -18.97 -6.71 3.58
CA ASN A 187 -18.71 -7.22 2.24
C ASN A 187 -18.38 -6.06 1.30
N LEU A 188 -17.21 -6.12 0.67
CA LEU A 188 -16.83 -5.17 -0.36
C LEU A 188 -17.60 -5.54 -1.65
N THR A 189 -18.29 -4.56 -2.23
CA THR A 189 -19.00 -4.75 -3.50
C THR A 189 -18.08 -4.26 -4.62
N ILE A 190 -17.39 -5.20 -5.25
CA ILE A 190 -16.38 -4.93 -6.29
C ILE A 190 -16.75 -5.74 -7.53
N ALA A 191 -16.64 -5.13 -8.70
CA ALA A 191 -16.94 -5.79 -9.96
C ALA A 191 -15.94 -6.94 -10.22
N PRO A 192 -16.39 -8.08 -10.78
CA PRO A 192 -15.48 -9.16 -11.15
C PRO A 192 -14.57 -8.73 -12.30
N LEU A 193 -13.34 -9.24 -12.29
CA LEU A 193 -12.36 -8.98 -13.34
C LEU A 193 -12.70 -9.73 -14.63
N PRO A 194 -12.37 -9.17 -15.81
CA PRO A 194 -12.57 -9.86 -17.08
C PRO A 194 -11.66 -11.10 -17.17
N LEU A 195 -12.12 -12.11 -17.89
CA LEU A 195 -11.28 -13.24 -18.27
C LEU A 195 -10.37 -12.83 -19.43
N LEU A 196 -9.06 -12.99 -19.25
CA LEU A 196 -8.08 -12.79 -20.32
C LEU A 196 -7.91 -14.07 -21.14
N SER A 197 -7.80 -13.92 -22.46
CA SER A 197 -7.42 -15.05 -23.33
C SER A 197 -5.91 -15.25 -23.33
N ASP A 198 -5.44 -16.49 -23.52
CA ASP A 198 -4.00 -16.81 -23.56
C ASP A 198 -3.24 -15.96 -24.59
N ARG A 199 -3.85 -15.72 -25.76
CA ARG A 199 -3.26 -14.88 -26.81
C ARG A 199 -3.11 -13.42 -26.38
N THR A 200 -4.11 -12.88 -25.67
CA THR A 200 -4.07 -11.51 -25.15
C THR A 200 -2.98 -11.38 -24.09
N LEU A 201 -2.89 -12.38 -23.21
CA LEU A 201 -1.89 -12.46 -22.16
C LEU A 201 -0.46 -12.48 -22.71
N GLU A 202 -0.16 -13.37 -23.66
CA GLU A 202 1.18 -13.48 -24.27
C GLU A 202 1.62 -12.18 -24.94
N ALA A 203 0.70 -11.48 -25.62
CA ALA A 203 0.99 -10.20 -26.25
C ALA A 203 1.34 -9.13 -25.21
N TRP A 204 0.59 -9.06 -24.12
CA TRP A 204 0.84 -8.10 -23.04
C TRP A 204 2.13 -8.37 -22.30
N ILE A 205 2.39 -9.62 -21.89
CA ILE A 205 3.65 -9.98 -21.21
C ILE A 205 4.84 -9.57 -22.10
N LYS A 206 4.80 -9.88 -23.40
CA LYS A 206 5.88 -9.50 -24.32
C LYS A 206 6.09 -7.99 -24.43
N GLN A 207 5.02 -7.20 -24.31
CA GLN A 207 5.10 -5.74 -24.34
C GLN A 207 5.62 -5.17 -23.02
N LEU A 208 5.09 -5.65 -21.89
CA LEU A 208 5.31 -5.08 -20.56
C LEU A 208 6.61 -5.57 -19.91
N SER A 209 7.14 -6.73 -20.31
CA SER A 209 8.47 -7.19 -19.87
C SER A 209 9.62 -6.40 -20.53
N GLN A 210 9.34 -5.38 -21.35
CA GLN A 210 10.36 -4.48 -21.87
C GLN A 210 10.65 -3.40 -20.82
N THR A 211 11.92 -3.19 -20.47
CA THR A 211 12.31 -2.18 -19.48
C THR A 211 11.87 -0.79 -19.91
N THR A 212 10.93 -0.20 -19.19
CA THR A 212 10.46 1.17 -19.34
C THR A 212 10.98 2.05 -18.20
N LEU A 213 10.97 3.37 -18.40
CA LEU A 213 11.33 4.35 -17.36
C LEU A 213 10.18 4.61 -16.36
N TYR A 214 8.99 4.08 -16.63
CA TYR A 214 7.75 4.37 -15.91
C TYR A 214 6.93 3.10 -15.70
N SER A 215 5.94 3.15 -14.79
CA SER A 215 5.14 1.97 -14.42
C SER A 215 4.26 1.48 -15.59
N PRO A 216 4.21 0.17 -15.88
CA PRO A 216 3.39 -0.40 -16.95
C PRO A 216 1.87 -0.26 -16.72
N ARG A 217 1.43 0.18 -15.53
CA ARG A 217 0.01 0.27 -15.15
C ARG A 217 -0.84 1.15 -16.08
N LEU A 218 -0.21 2.14 -16.72
CA LEU A 218 -0.90 3.14 -17.54
C LEU A 218 -0.86 2.83 -19.05
N ASP A 219 -0.19 1.75 -19.45
CA ASP A 219 -0.01 1.39 -20.88
C ASP A 219 -1.22 0.63 -21.46
N MET A 220 -2.22 0.30 -20.65
CA MET A 220 -3.39 -0.49 -21.05
C MET A 220 -4.64 -0.20 -20.21
N PRO A 221 -5.84 -0.60 -20.65
CA PRO A 221 -7.07 -0.44 -19.88
C PRO A 221 -6.97 -1.13 -18.51
N PHE A 222 -7.44 -0.44 -17.46
CA PHE A 222 -7.32 -0.90 -16.09
C PHE A 222 -7.89 -2.31 -15.89
N GLU A 223 -9.02 -2.66 -16.49
CA GLU A 223 -9.64 -3.98 -16.26
C GLU A 223 -8.75 -5.12 -16.77
N GLN A 224 -8.00 -4.90 -17.86
CA GLN A 224 -7.06 -5.88 -18.39
C GLN A 224 -5.79 -5.94 -17.55
N TRP A 225 -5.30 -4.77 -17.11
CA TRP A 225 -4.17 -4.67 -16.19
C TRP A 225 -4.46 -5.37 -14.86
N ALA A 226 -5.60 -5.06 -14.24
CA ALA A 226 -6.11 -5.67 -13.01
C ALA A 226 -6.22 -7.20 -13.14
N ALA A 227 -6.78 -7.70 -14.24
CA ALA A 227 -6.86 -9.12 -14.50
C ALA A 227 -5.47 -9.78 -14.61
N LEU A 228 -4.51 -9.10 -15.25
CA LEU A 228 -3.12 -9.57 -15.38
C LEU A 228 -2.43 -9.70 -14.01
N ILE A 229 -2.39 -8.61 -13.24
CA ILE A 229 -1.62 -8.56 -11.99
C ILE A 229 -2.28 -9.30 -10.84
N SER A 230 -3.59 -9.55 -10.91
CA SER A 230 -4.31 -10.34 -9.90
C SER A 230 -3.81 -11.80 -9.85
N ASN A 231 -3.20 -12.29 -10.93
CA ASN A 231 -2.57 -13.61 -11.00
C ASN A 231 -1.08 -13.50 -10.64
N SER A 232 -0.66 -14.22 -9.60
CA SER A 232 0.72 -14.18 -9.10
C SER A 232 1.77 -14.68 -10.09
N GLU A 233 1.46 -15.73 -10.87
CA GLU A 233 2.39 -16.28 -11.85
C GLU A 233 2.62 -15.31 -13.01
N TRP A 234 1.57 -14.62 -13.45
CA TRP A 234 1.69 -13.62 -14.53
C TRP A 234 2.35 -12.33 -14.07
N ARG A 235 2.08 -11.91 -12.83
CA ARG A 235 2.72 -10.72 -12.25
C ARG A 235 4.23 -10.92 -12.10
N ARG A 236 4.69 -12.11 -11.71
CA ARG A 236 6.14 -12.39 -11.53
C ARG A 236 6.95 -12.30 -12.81
N VAL A 237 6.37 -12.56 -13.98
CA VAL A 237 7.10 -12.46 -15.26
C VAL A 237 7.26 -11.02 -15.77
N LEU A 238 6.71 -10.04 -15.06
CA LEU A 238 6.87 -8.61 -15.35
C LEU A 238 8.12 -8.00 -14.71
N ILE A 239 8.74 -8.70 -13.74
CA ILE A 239 9.94 -8.26 -13.00
C ILE A 239 11.21 -8.55 -13.80
#